data_AF-A0A251RT79-F1
#
_entry.id   AF-A0A251RT79-F1
#
_cell.length_a   1.000
_cell.length_b   1.000
_cell.length_c   1.000
_cell.angle_alpha   90.00
_cell.angle_beta   90.00
_cell.angle_gamma   90.00
#
_symmetry.space_group_name_H-M   'P 1'
#
loop_
_entity.id
_entity.type
_entity.pdbx_description
1 polymer ?
#
loop_
_entity_poly.entity_id
_entity_poly.type
_entity_poly.pdbx_seq_one_letter_code
_entity_poly.pdbx_strand_id
1 'polypeptide(L)'
;MLGGFVAITSGCSVVEPWAAIVCGFFAACVLIGLNSIAIKLQYDDPLEVAQLHGGCGAWGLIFTGLFAKEEFVIQTYNSGNIGITRPYGLLLGGGWGLIGPQIVEVVTIMVWFSVTMGPLFYLLHKLRILRILSDEEIAGLDISIHGGYAYNAYSEESGPQRYGDYLRLQDQS
;
A
#
# COMPACT_ATOMS: atom_id res chain seq x y z
N MET A 1 -6.62 1.25 -11.25
CA MET A 1 -6.65 -0.21 -11.45
C MET A 1 -6.04 -0.98 -10.29
N LEU A 2 -4.79 -0.70 -9.91
CA LEU A 2 -4.11 -1.40 -8.81
C LEU A 2 -4.93 -1.45 -7.50
N GLY A 3 -5.54 -0.34 -7.08
CA GLY A 3 -6.35 -0.31 -5.85
C GLY A 3 -7.55 -1.26 -5.87
N GLY A 4 -8.16 -1.49 -7.04
CA GLY A 4 -9.23 -2.47 -7.20
C GLY A 4 -8.73 -3.91 -7.07
N PHE A 5 -7.53 -4.20 -7.58
CA PHE A 5 -6.92 -5.53 -7.43
C PHE A 5 -6.56 -5.81 -5.98
N VAL A 6 -5.98 -4.82 -5.29
CA VAL A 6 -5.70 -4.91 -3.85
C VAL A 6 -6.99 -5.15 -3.07
N ALA A 7 -8.04 -4.35 -3.30
CA ALA A 7 -9.28 -4.47 -2.56
C ALA A 7 -9.97 -5.84 -2.75
N ILE A 8 -10.06 -6.34 -3.98
CA ILE A 8 -10.76 -7.61 -4.24
C ILE A 8 -10.01 -8.84 -3.74
N THR A 9 -8.71 -8.73 -3.45
CA THR A 9 -7.87 -9.86 -2.99
C THR A 9 -8.45 -10.55 -1.76
N SER A 10 -9.01 -9.78 -0.82
CA SER A 10 -9.61 -10.31 0.41
C SER A 10 -10.88 -11.15 0.19
N GLY A 11 -11.64 -10.89 -0.87
CA GLY A 11 -12.97 -11.46 -1.11
C GLY A 11 -13.08 -12.25 -2.41
N CYS A 12 -11.98 -12.48 -3.13
CA CYS A 12 -11.99 -12.97 -4.51
C CYS A 12 -12.66 -14.34 -4.67
N SER A 13 -12.66 -15.17 -3.62
CA SER A 13 -13.30 -16.49 -3.61
C SER A 13 -14.73 -16.50 -3.06
N VAL A 14 -15.19 -15.40 -2.44
CA VAL A 14 -16.45 -15.38 -1.69
C VAL A 14 -17.43 -14.29 -2.14
N VAL A 15 -17.02 -13.38 -3.00
CA VAL A 15 -17.83 -12.26 -3.51
C VAL A 15 -18.33 -12.57 -4.93
N GLU A 16 -19.56 -12.16 -5.26
CA GLU A 16 -20.09 -12.32 -6.62
C GLU A 16 -19.40 -11.40 -7.65
N PRO A 17 -19.30 -11.83 -8.93
CA PRO A 17 -18.60 -11.05 -9.96
C PRO A 17 -19.12 -9.62 -10.14
N TRP A 18 -20.44 -9.40 -10.02
CA TRP A 18 -21.02 -8.05 -10.11
C TRP A 18 -20.59 -7.18 -8.92
N ALA A 19 -20.49 -7.76 -7.72
CA ALA A 19 -20.07 -7.06 -6.51
C ALA A 19 -18.57 -6.75 -6.54
N ALA A 20 -17.76 -7.56 -7.23
CA ALA A 20 -16.34 -7.27 -7.45
C ALA A 20 -16.13 -5.96 -8.26
N ILE A 21 -16.99 -5.69 -9.25
CA ILE A 21 -16.96 -4.43 -10.01
C ILE A 21 -17.24 -3.25 -9.08
N VAL A 22 -18.24 -3.39 -8.20
CA VAL A 22 -18.60 -2.37 -7.21
C VAL A 22 -17.46 -2.15 -6.22
N CYS A 23 -16.84 -3.21 -5.72
CA CYS A 23 -15.68 -3.15 -4.83
C CYS A 23 -14.54 -2.32 -5.45
N GLY A 24 -14.21 -2.60 -6.72
CA GLY A 24 -13.16 -1.87 -7.44
C GLY A 24 -13.46 -0.40 -7.65
N PHE A 25 -14.71 -0.04 -7.93
CA PHE A 25 -15.14 1.35 -8.05
C PHE A 25 -14.95 2.11 -6.73
N PHE A 26 -15.46 1.57 -5.62
CA PHE A 26 -15.31 2.21 -4.31
C PHE A 26 -13.87 2.21 -3.80
N ALA A 27 -13.06 1.19 -4.16
CA ALA A 27 -11.63 1.18 -3.85
C ALA A 27 -10.90 2.37 -4.48
N ALA A 28 -11.30 2.78 -5.70
CA ALA A 28 -10.76 3.99 -6.33
C ALA A 28 -11.15 5.27 -5.55
N CYS A 29 -12.39 5.36 -5.08
CA CYS A 29 -12.82 6.48 -4.23
C CYS A 29 -12.04 6.54 -2.92
N VAL A 30 -11.81 5.39 -2.28
CA VAL A 30 -11.00 5.28 -1.05
C VAL A 30 -9.57 5.77 -1.30
N LEU A 31 -8.94 5.33 -2.40
CA LEU A 31 -7.60 5.76 -2.77
C LEU A 31 -7.51 7.29 -2.93
N ILE A 32 -8.43 7.88 -3.71
CA ILE A 32 -8.46 9.32 -3.95
C ILE A 32 -8.68 10.09 -2.64
N GLY A 33 -9.58 9.60 -1.78
CA GLY A 33 -9.84 10.18 -0.47
C GLY A 33 -8.62 10.15 0.44
N LEU A 34 -7.93 9.00 0.51
CA LEU A 34 -6.72 8.85 1.33
C LEU A 34 -5.54 9.66 0.80
N ASN A 35 -5.37 9.77 -0.53
CA ASN A 35 -4.34 10.64 -1.11
C ASN A 35 -4.61 12.11 -0.79
N SER A 36 -5.88 12.55 -0.87
CA SER A 36 -6.26 13.92 -0.49
C SER A 36 -5.96 14.21 0.99
N ILE A 37 -6.18 13.23 1.86
CA ILE A 37 -5.86 13.34 3.29
C ILE A 37 -4.34 13.34 3.51
N ALA A 38 -3.59 12.48 2.82
CA ALA A 38 -2.14 12.39 2.93
C ALA A 38 -1.46 13.72 2.55
N ILE A 39 -1.88 14.34 1.44
CA ILE A 39 -1.41 15.67 1.01
C ILE A 39 -1.70 16.71 2.10
N LYS A 40 -2.92 16.68 2.67
CA LYS A 40 -3.32 17.61 3.74
C LYS A 40 -2.51 17.43 5.02
N LEU A 41 -2.09 16.21 5.32
CA LEU A 41 -1.27 15.87 6.49
C LEU A 41 0.23 16.02 6.25
N GLN A 42 0.66 16.44 5.05
CA GLN A 42 2.06 16.47 4.62
C GLN A 42 2.76 15.11 4.81
N TYR A 43 2.02 14.03 4.59
CA TYR A 43 2.55 12.68 4.59
C TYR A 43 3.21 12.39 3.24
N ASP A 44 4.53 12.39 3.23
CA ASP A 44 5.35 12.22 2.02
C ASP A 44 5.58 10.73 1.72
N ASP A 45 4.57 10.09 1.12
CA ASP A 45 4.67 8.75 0.54
C ASP A 45 4.75 8.87 -0.98
N PRO A 46 5.96 8.86 -1.58
CA PRO A 46 6.15 9.16 -3.00
C PRO A 46 5.56 8.09 -3.92
N LEU A 47 5.29 6.90 -3.40
CA LEU A 47 4.73 5.77 -4.15
C LEU A 47 3.25 5.53 -3.82
N GLU A 48 2.68 6.31 -2.89
CA GLU A 48 1.31 6.15 -2.38
C GLU A 48 1.01 4.72 -1.87
N VAL A 49 2.04 4.01 -1.38
CA VAL A 49 1.95 2.59 -1.02
C VAL A 49 1.00 2.40 0.17
N ALA A 50 1.03 3.30 1.16
CA ALA A 50 0.18 3.20 2.33
C ALA A 50 -1.31 3.37 1.97
N GLN A 51 -1.62 4.34 1.10
CA GLN A 51 -2.97 4.63 0.65
C GLN A 51 -3.51 3.52 -0.27
N LEU A 52 -2.66 3.03 -1.18
CA LEU A 52 -3.00 1.97 -2.12
C LEU A 52 -3.15 0.62 -1.43
N HIS A 53 -2.15 0.18 -0.65
CA HIS A 53 -2.15 -1.16 -0.06
C HIS A 53 -2.88 -1.20 1.28
N GLY A 54 -2.53 -0.30 2.21
CA GLY A 54 -3.19 -0.23 3.52
C GLY A 54 -4.63 0.22 3.40
N GLY A 55 -4.88 1.30 2.66
CA GLY A 55 -6.21 1.87 2.45
C GLY A 55 -7.15 0.97 1.65
N CYS A 56 -6.82 0.67 0.39
CA CYS A 56 -7.68 -0.18 -0.43
C CYS A 56 -7.76 -1.62 0.10
N GLY A 57 -6.71 -2.12 0.75
CA GLY A 57 -6.72 -3.44 1.40
C GLY A 57 -7.70 -3.51 2.57
N ALA A 58 -7.70 -2.49 3.44
CA ALA A 58 -8.67 -2.38 4.54
C ALA A 58 -10.11 -2.26 4.01
N TRP A 59 -10.33 -1.49 2.94
CA TRP A 59 -11.62 -1.44 2.26
C TRP A 59 -12.06 -2.81 1.74
N GLY A 60 -11.14 -3.58 1.17
CA GLY A 60 -11.39 -4.95 0.71
C GLY A 60 -11.92 -5.86 1.82
N LEU A 61 -11.24 -5.89 2.98
CA LEU A 61 -11.64 -6.71 4.13
C LEU A 61 -13.05 -6.35 4.62
N ILE A 62 -13.33 -5.05 4.73
CA ILE A 62 -14.65 -4.54 5.10
C ILE A 62 -15.69 -4.96 4.05
N PHE A 63 -15.38 -4.78 2.76
CA PHE A 63 -16.29 -5.13 1.66
C PHE A 63 -16.62 -6.63 1.66
N THR A 64 -15.63 -7.47 1.92
CA THR A 64 -15.81 -8.93 2.07
C THR A 64 -16.75 -9.25 3.22
N GLY A 65 -16.61 -8.56 4.36
CA GLY A 65 -17.54 -8.69 5.49
C GLY A 65 -18.98 -8.26 5.18
N LEU A 66 -19.19 -7.42 4.17
CA LEU A 66 -20.51 -6.96 3.73
C LEU A 66 -21.14 -7.88 2.68
N PHE A 67 -20.35 -8.36 1.71
CA PHE A 67 -20.85 -9.00 0.47
C PHE A 67 -20.41 -10.46 0.26
N ALA A 68 -19.76 -11.11 1.24
CA ALA A 68 -19.45 -12.53 1.13
C ALA A 68 -20.73 -13.38 1.02
N LYS A 69 -20.88 -14.14 -0.07
CA LYS A 69 -22.04 -14.97 -0.33
C LYS A 69 -21.93 -16.29 0.43
N GLU A 70 -22.99 -16.69 1.13
CA GLU A 70 -23.03 -17.92 1.93
C GLU A 70 -22.56 -19.15 1.15
N GLU A 71 -23.13 -19.36 -0.04
CA GLU A 71 -22.77 -20.47 -0.94
C GLU A 71 -21.27 -20.55 -1.21
N PHE A 72 -20.64 -19.41 -1.51
CA PHE A 72 -19.21 -19.34 -1.82
C PHE A 72 -18.33 -19.46 -0.56
N VAL A 73 -18.78 -18.92 0.58
CA VAL A 73 -18.12 -19.10 1.87
C VAL A 73 -18.12 -20.58 2.25
N ILE A 74 -19.24 -21.27 2.07
CA ILE A 74 -19.33 -22.71 2.28
C ILE A 74 -18.40 -23.42 1.30
N GLN A 75 -18.51 -23.18 -0.01
CA GLN A 75 -17.67 -23.86 -0.99
C GLN A 75 -16.16 -23.67 -0.76
N THR A 76 -15.75 -22.47 -0.36
CA THR A 76 -14.33 -22.13 -0.14
C THR A 76 -13.80 -22.70 1.17
N TYR A 77 -14.60 -22.66 2.24
CA TYR A 77 -14.12 -22.95 3.60
C TYR A 77 -14.76 -24.19 4.24
N ASN A 78 -15.54 -24.98 3.51
CA ASN A 78 -16.11 -26.22 4.05
C ASN A 78 -14.97 -27.19 4.40
N SER A 79 -14.87 -27.55 5.68
CA SER A 79 -13.85 -28.48 6.17
C SER A 79 -14.33 -29.94 6.16
N GLY A 80 -15.46 -30.24 5.52
CA GLY A 80 -16.08 -31.57 5.56
C GLY A 80 -16.78 -31.91 6.88
N ASN A 81 -16.87 -30.96 7.81
CA ASN A 81 -17.55 -31.13 9.09
C ASN A 81 -19.03 -30.76 8.95
N ILE A 82 -19.90 -31.70 9.32
CA ILE A 82 -21.36 -31.53 9.23
C ILE A 82 -21.84 -30.67 10.40
N GLY A 83 -22.65 -29.64 10.12
CA GLY A 83 -23.30 -28.81 11.14
C GLY A 83 -22.54 -27.53 11.54
N ILE A 84 -21.42 -27.20 10.89
CA ILE A 84 -20.74 -25.91 11.11
C ILE A 84 -21.39 -24.83 10.24
N THR A 85 -22.16 -23.94 10.85
CA THR A 85 -22.67 -22.74 10.19
C THR A 85 -21.58 -21.67 10.16
N ARG A 86 -21.20 -21.20 8.97
CA ARG A 86 -20.22 -20.12 8.83
C ARG A 86 -20.93 -18.79 8.63
N PRO A 87 -20.47 -17.70 9.28
CA PRO A 87 -21.02 -16.39 9.02
C PRO A 87 -20.67 -15.92 7.62
N TYR A 88 -21.57 -15.15 7.01
CA TYR A 88 -21.42 -14.60 5.67
C TYR A 88 -21.78 -13.11 5.67
N GLY A 89 -21.79 -12.47 4.50
CA GLY A 89 -21.89 -11.03 4.33
C GLY A 89 -23.12 -10.43 5.01
N LEU A 90 -22.91 -9.33 5.73
CA LEU A 90 -23.96 -8.60 6.46
C LEU A 90 -25.14 -8.22 5.55
N LEU A 91 -24.85 -7.72 4.34
CA LEU A 91 -25.88 -7.24 3.40
C LEU A 91 -26.62 -8.37 2.69
N LEU A 92 -26.12 -9.61 2.80
CA LEU A 92 -26.75 -10.79 2.24
C LEU A 92 -27.56 -11.58 3.28
N GLY A 93 -27.64 -11.09 4.52
CA GLY A 93 -28.40 -11.70 5.61
C GLY A 93 -27.57 -12.49 6.63
N GLY A 94 -26.24 -12.49 6.51
CA GLY A 94 -25.33 -13.26 7.37
C GLY A 94 -25.10 -12.67 8.77
N GLY A 95 -25.75 -11.55 9.06
CA GLY A 95 -25.67 -10.85 10.33
C GLY A 95 -24.28 -10.27 10.61
N TRP A 96 -24.01 -9.98 11.88
CA TRP A 96 -22.76 -9.33 12.31
C TRP A 96 -21.58 -10.29 12.48
N GLY A 97 -21.80 -11.59 12.26
CA GLY A 97 -20.83 -12.64 12.54
C GLY A 97 -19.57 -12.58 11.68
N LEU A 98 -19.63 -11.98 10.48
CA LEU A 98 -18.48 -11.83 9.59
C LEU A 98 -17.83 -10.44 9.65
N ILE A 99 -18.63 -9.38 9.70
CA ILE A 99 -18.10 -8.00 9.70
C ILE A 99 -17.27 -7.67 10.96
N GLY A 100 -17.67 -8.21 12.12
CA GLY A 100 -16.93 -8.04 13.37
C GLY A 100 -15.49 -8.56 13.27
N PRO A 101 -15.29 -9.85 12.91
CA PRO A 101 -13.96 -10.41 12.65
C PRO A 101 -13.16 -9.64 11.60
N GLN A 102 -13.77 -9.16 10.51
CA GLN A 102 -13.07 -8.38 9.48
C GLN A 102 -12.52 -7.05 10.01
N ILE A 103 -13.28 -6.35 10.86
CA ILE A 103 -12.79 -5.12 11.52
C ILE A 103 -11.66 -5.45 12.50
N VAL A 104 -11.79 -6.53 13.27
CA VAL A 104 -10.74 -7.00 14.18
C VAL A 104 -9.48 -7.35 13.40
N GLU A 105 -9.60 -7.97 12.23
CA GLU A 105 -8.48 -8.31 11.35
C GLU A 105 -7.75 -7.05 10.86
N VAL A 106 -8.47 -6.05 10.36
CA VAL A 106 -7.88 -4.76 9.95
C VAL A 106 -7.11 -4.12 11.10
N VAL A 107 -7.71 -4.04 12.29
CA VAL A 107 -7.07 -3.45 13.48
C VAL A 107 -5.86 -4.28 13.90
N THR A 108 -5.97 -5.60 13.88
CA THR A 108 -4.87 -6.51 14.26
C THR A 108 -3.69 -6.35 13.32
N ILE A 109 -3.92 -6.28 12.00
CA ILE A 109 -2.87 -6.06 11.00
C ILE A 109 -2.19 -4.71 11.23
N MET A 110 -2.96 -3.64 11.44
CA MET A 110 -2.42 -2.30 11.72
C MET A 110 -1.55 -2.30 12.98
N VAL A 111 -2.04 -2.87 14.08
CA VAL A 111 -1.31 -2.94 15.35
C VAL A 111 -0.04 -3.79 15.20
N TRP A 112 -0.15 -4.98 14.59
CA TRP A 112 0.99 -5.87 14.38
C TRP A 112 2.07 -5.20 13.53
N PHE A 113 1.70 -4.57 12.42
CA PHE A 113 2.61 -3.85 11.56
C PHE A 113 3.29 -2.69 12.31
N SER A 114 2.54 -1.84 13.00
CA SER A 114 3.10 -0.72 13.75
C SER A 114 4.03 -1.17 14.88
N VAL A 115 3.70 -2.24 15.59
CA VAL A 115 4.51 -2.77 16.70
C VAL A 115 5.79 -3.45 16.21
N THR A 116 5.77 -4.09 15.04
CA THR A 116 6.96 -4.78 14.50
C THR A 116 7.86 -3.85 13.70
N MET A 117 7.29 -3.05 12.79
CA MET A 117 8.05 -2.13 11.94
C MET A 117 8.40 -0.83 12.66
N GLY A 118 7.52 -0.29 13.51
CA GLY A 118 7.77 0.98 14.21
C GLY A 118 9.10 1.01 14.97
N PRO A 119 9.39 0.03 15.86
CA PRO A 119 10.67 -0.04 16.57
C PRO A 119 11.86 -0.26 15.64
N LEU A 120 11.71 -1.06 14.58
CA LEU A 120 12.76 -1.30 13.60
C LEU A 120 13.16 -0.01 12.87
N PHE A 121 12.18 0.69 12.29
CA PHE A 121 12.42 1.95 11.58
C PHE A 121 12.91 3.04 12.54
N TYR A 122 12.40 3.09 13.78
CA TYR A 122 12.89 4.02 14.79
C TYR A 122 14.36 3.77 15.14
N LEU A 123 14.76 2.50 15.31
CA LEU A 123 16.14 2.14 15.60
C LEU A 123 17.06 2.50 14.42
N LEU A 124 16.69 2.12 13.20
CA LEU A 124 17.45 2.44 11.98
C LEU A 124 17.55 3.96 11.75
N HIS A 125 16.51 4.72 12.10
CA HIS A 125 16.52 6.17 12.03
C HIS A 125 17.52 6.75 13.04
N LYS A 126 17.53 6.24 14.28
CA LYS A 126 18.49 6.65 15.31
C LYS A 126 19.93 6.33 14.91
N LEU A 127 20.15 5.25 14.18
CA LEU A 127 21.44 4.88 13.62
C LEU A 127 21.82 5.69 12.36
N ARG A 128 20.94 6.57 11.87
CA ARG A 128 21.10 7.37 10.63
C ARG A 128 21.41 6.53 9.38
N ILE A 129 20.86 5.32 9.31
CA ILE A 129 21.05 4.40 8.16
C ILE A 129 19.98 4.61 7.07
N LEU A 130 18.80 5.13 7.47
CA LEU A 130 17.59 5.13 6.63
C LEU A 130 17.57 6.18 5.52
N ARG A 131 18.24 7.32 5.69
CA ARG A 131 18.23 8.44 4.74
C ARG A 131 19.65 8.83 4.37
N ILE A 132 19.90 8.90 3.08
CA ILE A 132 21.12 9.45 2.46
C ILE A 132 21.30 10.93 2.79
N LEU A 133 22.52 11.44 2.68
CA LEU A 133 22.78 12.87 2.83
C LEU A 133 22.07 13.67 1.73
N SER A 134 21.63 14.88 2.06
CA SER A 134 20.94 15.76 1.10
C SER A 134 21.77 16.05 -0.14
N ASP A 135 23.09 16.18 -0.01
CA ASP A 135 23.98 16.43 -1.16
C ASP A 135 24.02 15.24 -2.12
N GLU A 136 23.96 14.01 -1.59
CA GLU A 136 23.88 12.77 -2.40
C GLU A 136 22.47 12.56 -2.97
N GLU A 137 21.43 12.99 -2.26
CA GLU A 137 20.03 12.98 -2.71
C GLU A 137 19.85 13.91 -3.92
N ILE A 138 20.48 15.10 -3.91
CA ILE A 138 20.44 16.07 -5.01
C ILE A 138 21.26 15.59 -6.22
N ALA A 139 22.44 14.98 -5.98
CA ALA A 139 23.26 14.44 -7.06
C ALA A 139 22.59 13.26 -7.80
N GLY A 140 21.64 12.59 -7.14
CA GLY A 140 20.95 11.41 -7.66
C GLY A 140 21.67 10.12 -7.28
N LEU A 141 20.88 9.14 -6.82
CA LEU A 141 21.37 7.84 -6.32
C LEU A 141 22.13 7.02 -7.39
N ASP A 142 21.77 7.20 -8.65
CA ASP A 142 22.43 6.52 -9.76
C ASP A 142 23.90 6.97 -9.87
N ILE A 143 24.15 8.28 -9.72
CA ILE A 143 25.49 8.85 -9.81
C ILE A 143 26.30 8.53 -8.54
N SER A 144 25.69 8.66 -7.37
CA SER A 144 26.40 8.51 -6.08
C SER A 144 26.69 7.06 -5.71
N ILE A 145 25.79 6.11 -6.01
CA ILE A 145 25.95 4.69 -5.63
C ILE A 145 26.29 3.80 -6.82
N HIS A 146 25.74 4.05 -8.01
CA HIS A 146 25.90 3.17 -9.17
C HIS A 146 26.94 3.68 -10.19
N GLY A 147 27.50 4.87 -9.98
CA GLY A 147 28.63 5.40 -10.75
C GLY A 147 28.31 5.78 -12.20
N GLY A 148 27.03 5.94 -12.55
CA GLY A 148 26.59 6.26 -13.90
C GLY A 148 25.13 6.68 -13.96
N TYR A 149 24.66 7.12 -15.13
CA TYR A 149 23.27 7.49 -15.34
C TYR A 149 22.44 6.26 -15.75
N ALA A 150 21.24 6.09 -15.20
CA ALA A 150 20.32 5.00 -15.60
C ALA A 150 19.83 5.13 -17.05
N TYR A 151 19.76 6.37 -17.56
CA TYR A 151 19.43 6.67 -18.94
C TYR A 151 20.62 7.35 -19.60
N ASN A 152 20.98 6.90 -20.80
CA ASN A 152 21.82 7.71 -21.68
C ASN A 152 20.98 8.95 -22.02
N ALA A 153 21.28 10.08 -21.38
CA ALA A 153 20.73 11.36 -21.80
C ALA A 153 21.02 11.46 -23.31
N TYR A 154 19.96 11.48 -24.12
CA TYR A 154 20.10 11.73 -25.55
C TYR A 154 20.92 13.00 -25.69
N SER A 155 21.97 12.88 -26.47
CA SER A 155 22.98 13.89 -26.75
C SER A 155 22.37 15.27 -26.98
N GLU A 156 22.33 16.13 -25.96
CA GLU A 156 22.23 17.60 -26.07
C GLU A 156 22.28 18.22 -24.66
N GLU A 157 23.44 18.15 -24.01
CA GLU A 157 24.09 19.27 -23.30
C GLU A 157 25.30 18.77 -22.48
N SER A 158 26.49 18.98 -23.08
CA SER A 158 27.79 19.18 -22.42
C SER A 158 28.27 18.23 -21.31
N GLY A 159 28.64 17.00 -21.69
CA GLY A 159 29.80 16.27 -21.16
C GLY A 159 29.75 15.77 -19.70
N PRO A 160 30.63 14.82 -19.31
CA PRO A 160 30.66 14.28 -17.96
C PRO A 160 31.27 15.33 -17.02
N GLN A 161 30.44 16.15 -16.36
CA GLN A 161 30.90 17.02 -15.28
C GLN A 161 31.20 16.15 -14.07
N ARG A 162 32.50 16.03 -13.77
CA ARG A 162 33.00 15.29 -12.62
C ARG A 162 32.62 16.08 -11.36
N TYR A 163 32.38 15.41 -10.24
CA TYR A 163 32.07 16.04 -8.94
C TYR A 163 33.01 17.23 -8.58
N GLY A 164 34.28 17.16 -9.00
CA GLY A 164 35.25 18.25 -8.81
C GLY A 164 34.95 19.55 -9.58
N ASP A 165 34.10 19.51 -10.59
CA ASP A 165 33.74 20.69 -11.39
C ASP A 165 32.64 21.53 -10.71
N TYR A 166 31.70 20.91 -9.99
CA TYR A 166 30.70 21.63 -9.17
C TYR A 166 31.34 22.39 -8.01
N LEU A 167 32.32 21.78 -7.33
CA LEU A 167 33.05 22.43 -6.25
C LEU A 167 33.86 23.64 -6.74
N ARG A 168 34.40 23.59 -7.98
CA ARG A 168 35.08 24.77 -8.57
C ARG A 168 34.12 25.91 -8.92
N LEU A 169 32.89 25.61 -9.32
CA LEU A 169 31.91 26.64 -9.62
C LEU A 169 31.42 27.37 -8.36
N GLN A 170 31.36 26.64 -7.24
CA GLN A 170 30.95 27.20 -5.95
C GLN A 170 32.06 28.04 -5.27
N ASP A 171 33.33 27.74 -5.57
CA ASP A 171 34.49 28.53 -5.11
C ASP A 171 34.73 29.80 -5.95
N GLN A 172 33.99 29.98 -7.06
CA GLN A 172 34.08 31.13 -7.98
C GLN A 172 32.90 32.12 -7.87
N SER A 173 31.99 31.95 -6.91
CA SER A 173 30.89 32.89 -6.59
C SER A 173 31.10 33.54 -5.23
#